data_AF-A0A7C5QJ13-F1
#
_entry.id   AF-A0A7C5QJ13-F1
#
_cell.length_a   1.000
_cell.length_b   1.000
_cell.length_c   1.000
_cell.angle_alpha   90.00
_cell.angle_beta   90.00
_cell.angle_gamma   90.00
#
_symmetry.space_group_name_H-M   'P 1'
#
loop_
_entity.id
_entity.type
_entity.pdbx_description
1 polymer ?
#
loop_
_entity_poly.entity_id
_entity_poly.type
_entity_poly.pdbx_seq_one_letter_code
_entity_poly.pdbx_strand_id
1 'polypeptide(L)'
;MGLTGFDKLLREYLDAIRLVRSEAERADRFRDFVRKVFPDVEVGGIRGFYPGLERYLKTVGVGQVVRGRADALFGSLVVEFESVLDKAHEDKAREQLSKYVVAIWSAQADLGQPRGRLTAVATDGVVFVVYSPRSLVSRGPVALEQVILEEVDRVDISSLKAEDAYVWLKRYIITAAGELRPVDPDEFAREFGVGSRVFRETIKKLEAGWGKAKADSIALYEQWDSHLRIVYGSAVGSEELYLRHTYLATLAKLVVYSAYSGGALPVSREELVKILDGSIFREWRIVNFIEEDLFSWVHRVDEGVEAAQFIASGLSSYDLTTVTLDVFKEIYQGLVDPEARHDLGEYYTPDWLAEMIVGDVVGDNPYQSVLDPACGS
;
A
#
# COMPACT_ATOMS: atom_id res chain seq x y z
N MET A 1 20.93 -13.31 -2.05
CA MET A 1 22.21 -12.85 -2.64
C MET A 1 22.68 -11.63 -1.86
N GLY A 2 23.97 -11.50 -1.53
CA GLY A 2 24.49 -10.31 -0.84
C GLY A 2 24.59 -9.09 -1.77
N LEU A 3 24.59 -7.87 -1.21
CA LEU A 3 24.64 -6.59 -1.94
C LEU A 3 25.82 -6.48 -2.93
N THR A 4 26.95 -7.14 -2.65
CA THR A 4 28.13 -7.17 -3.52
C THR A 4 27.93 -7.90 -4.85
N GLY A 5 27.00 -8.86 -4.92
CA GLY A 5 26.63 -9.53 -6.17
C GLY A 5 25.67 -8.72 -7.04
N PHE A 6 24.83 -7.90 -6.41
CA PHE A 6 23.85 -7.07 -7.11
C PHE A 6 24.49 -5.95 -7.92
N ASP A 7 25.47 -5.24 -7.35
CA ASP A 7 26.16 -4.14 -8.04
C ASP A 7 26.79 -4.58 -9.37
N LYS A 8 27.44 -5.75 -9.38
CA LYS A 8 27.98 -6.33 -10.61
C LYS A 8 26.87 -6.62 -11.65
N LEU A 9 25.78 -7.25 -11.23
CA LEU A 9 24.65 -7.58 -12.12
C LEU A 9 23.98 -6.31 -12.67
N LEU A 10 23.82 -5.28 -11.84
CA LEU A 10 23.23 -4.00 -12.26
C LEU A 10 24.10 -3.32 -13.31
N ARG A 11 25.42 -3.31 -13.12
CA ARG A 11 26.37 -2.75 -14.10
C ARG A 11 26.32 -3.51 -15.43
N GLU A 12 26.39 -4.84 -15.39
CA GLU A 12 26.28 -5.68 -16.59
C GLU A 12 24.96 -5.45 -17.34
N TYR A 13 23.86 -5.31 -16.60
CA TYR A 13 22.55 -4.99 -17.15
C TYR A 13 22.52 -3.62 -17.83
N LEU A 14 23.02 -2.57 -17.15
CA LEU A 14 23.03 -1.21 -17.66
C LEU A 14 23.91 -1.06 -18.91
N ASP A 15 25.04 -1.76 -18.97
CA ASP A 15 25.90 -1.78 -20.16
C ASP A 15 25.21 -2.48 -21.33
N ALA A 16 24.50 -3.59 -21.06
CA ALA A 16 23.77 -4.33 -22.08
C ALA A 16 22.56 -3.53 -22.60
N ILE A 17 21.71 -2.99 -21.72
CA ILE A 17 20.43 -2.35 -22.10
C ILE A 17 20.65 -1.13 -23.02
N ARG A 18 21.75 -0.38 -22.83
CA ARG A 18 22.10 0.82 -23.63
C ARG A 18 22.32 0.53 -25.13
N LEU A 19 22.74 -0.69 -25.45
CA LEU A 19 23.01 -1.13 -26.83
C LEU A 19 21.74 -1.63 -27.54
N VAL A 20 20.65 -1.84 -26.81
CA VAL A 20 19.39 -2.33 -27.37
C VAL A 20 18.61 -1.19 -28.03
N ARG A 21 17.93 -1.52 -29.12
CA ARG A 21 17.00 -0.62 -29.82
C ARG A 21 15.57 -1.13 -29.90
N SER A 22 15.38 -2.46 -29.84
CA SER A 22 14.05 -3.08 -29.84
C SER A 22 13.45 -3.10 -28.44
N GLU A 23 12.17 -2.73 -28.34
CA GLU A 23 11.37 -2.82 -27.11
C GLU A 23 11.30 -4.25 -26.55
N ALA A 24 11.05 -5.23 -27.42
CA ALA A 24 10.99 -6.64 -27.05
C ALA A 24 12.31 -7.15 -26.48
N GLU A 25 13.43 -6.75 -27.08
CA GLU A 25 14.76 -7.12 -26.58
C GLU A 25 15.10 -6.42 -25.26
N ARG A 26 14.65 -5.18 -25.04
CA ARG A 26 14.77 -4.49 -23.73
C ARG A 26 14.00 -5.25 -22.66
N ALA A 27 12.76 -5.65 -22.97
CA ALA A 27 11.91 -6.43 -22.08
C ALA A 27 12.53 -7.79 -21.73
N ASP A 28 13.07 -8.52 -22.71
CA ASP A 28 13.78 -9.79 -22.49
C ASP A 28 14.99 -9.60 -21.55
N ARG A 29 15.84 -8.60 -21.82
CA ARG A 29 17.02 -8.35 -20.97
C ARG A 29 16.67 -7.93 -19.56
N PHE A 30 15.63 -7.11 -19.39
CA PHE A 30 15.15 -6.74 -18.06
C PHE A 30 14.61 -7.95 -17.29
N ARG A 31 13.81 -8.80 -17.94
CA ARG A 31 13.31 -10.05 -17.33
C ARG A 31 14.46 -10.96 -16.87
N ASP A 32 15.48 -11.13 -17.70
CA ASP A 32 16.65 -11.93 -17.36
C ASP A 32 17.45 -11.32 -16.20
N PHE A 33 17.58 -10.00 -16.16
CA PHE A 33 18.20 -9.29 -15.04
C PHE A 33 17.42 -9.50 -13.74
N VAL A 34 16.11 -9.28 -13.74
CA VAL A 34 15.25 -9.48 -12.56
C VAL A 34 15.34 -10.92 -12.05
N ARG A 35 15.30 -11.92 -12.93
CA ARG A 35 15.45 -13.34 -12.56
C ARG A 35 16.80 -13.66 -11.93
N LYS A 36 17.89 -13.04 -12.39
CA LYS A 36 19.23 -13.22 -11.80
C LYS A 36 19.34 -12.58 -10.42
N VAL A 37 18.71 -11.42 -10.22
CA VAL A 37 18.74 -10.70 -8.95
C VAL A 37 17.81 -11.33 -7.91
N PHE A 38 16.66 -11.83 -8.34
CA PHE A 38 15.59 -12.38 -7.49
C PHE A 38 15.20 -13.79 -7.96
N PRO A 39 16.07 -14.80 -7.72
CA PRO A 39 15.85 -16.17 -8.22
C PRO A 39 14.66 -16.89 -7.58
N ASP A 40 14.22 -16.45 -6.39
CA ASP A 40 13.13 -17.07 -5.63
C ASP A 40 11.73 -16.61 -6.08
N VAL A 41 11.65 -15.75 -7.09
CA VAL A 41 10.39 -15.17 -7.57
C VAL A 41 9.94 -15.89 -8.84
N GLU A 42 8.78 -16.56 -8.78
CA GLU A 42 8.16 -17.14 -9.97
C GLU A 42 7.59 -16.04 -10.88
N VAL A 43 8.40 -15.64 -11.84
CA VAL A 43 7.99 -14.76 -12.95
C VAL A 43 7.19 -15.59 -13.97
N GLY A 44 5.90 -15.79 -13.68
CA GLY A 44 4.93 -16.41 -14.59
C GLY A 44 4.42 -15.46 -15.68
N GLY A 45 3.74 -16.00 -16.70
CA GLY A 45 3.12 -15.22 -17.78
C GLY A 45 1.61 -15.08 -17.63
N ILE A 46 1.07 -13.96 -18.11
CA ILE A 46 -0.34 -13.50 -18.05
C ILE A 46 -1.39 -14.55 -18.34
N ARG A 47 -1.16 -15.37 -19.37
CA ARG A 47 -2.14 -16.36 -19.84
C ARG A 47 -2.44 -17.43 -18.79
N GLY A 48 -1.54 -17.63 -17.83
CA GLY A 48 -1.76 -18.50 -16.68
C GLY A 48 -2.67 -17.88 -15.62
N PHE A 49 -2.71 -16.55 -15.50
CA PHE A 49 -3.41 -15.84 -14.43
C PHE A 49 -4.84 -15.41 -14.79
N TYR A 50 -5.09 -14.95 -16.02
CA TYR A 50 -6.43 -14.49 -16.44
C TYR A 50 -6.90 -15.18 -17.74
N PRO A 51 -7.63 -16.31 -17.62
CA PRO A 51 -8.26 -16.95 -18.76
C PRO A 51 -9.22 -16.00 -19.49
N GLY A 52 -9.09 -15.88 -20.82
CA GLY A 52 -9.98 -15.05 -21.64
C GLY A 52 -9.57 -13.58 -21.82
N LEU A 53 -8.42 -13.15 -21.26
CA LEU A 53 -7.92 -11.77 -21.39
C LEU A 53 -7.79 -11.29 -22.85
N GLU A 54 -7.50 -12.22 -23.78
CA GLU A 54 -7.40 -11.94 -25.23
C GLU A 54 -8.68 -11.32 -25.82
N ARG A 55 -9.84 -11.61 -25.24
CA ARG A 55 -11.12 -11.02 -25.66
C ARG A 55 -11.13 -9.52 -25.40
N TYR A 56 -10.75 -9.09 -24.19
CA TYR A 56 -10.76 -7.68 -23.82
C TYR A 56 -9.67 -6.89 -24.54
N LEU A 57 -8.48 -7.46 -24.70
CA LEU A 57 -7.38 -6.82 -25.44
C LEU A 57 -7.78 -6.49 -26.89
N LYS A 58 -8.56 -7.35 -27.54
CA LYS A 58 -9.15 -7.07 -28.85
C LYS A 58 -10.17 -5.95 -28.80
N THR A 59 -11.01 -5.90 -27.76
CA THR A 59 -12.03 -4.86 -27.58
C THR A 59 -11.43 -3.48 -27.36
N VAL A 60 -10.33 -3.37 -26.59
CA VAL A 60 -9.65 -2.09 -26.34
C VAL A 60 -8.66 -1.68 -27.44
N GLY A 61 -8.65 -2.41 -28.57
CA GLY A 61 -7.86 -2.03 -29.75
C GLY A 61 -6.36 -2.17 -29.57
N VAL A 62 -5.88 -3.07 -28.70
CA VAL A 62 -4.46 -3.44 -28.65
C VAL A 62 -4.16 -4.28 -29.91
N GLY A 63 -3.63 -3.60 -30.93
CA GLY A 63 -3.40 -4.13 -32.28
C GLY A 63 -2.39 -5.27 -32.29
N GLN A 64 -2.77 -6.37 -32.96
CA GLN A 64 -2.04 -7.64 -33.06
C GLN A 64 -1.66 -8.26 -31.71
N VAL A 65 -2.51 -9.20 -31.24
CA VAL A 65 -2.06 -10.28 -30.37
C VAL A 65 -1.07 -11.11 -31.18
N VAL A 66 0.20 -10.70 -31.19
CA VAL A 66 1.30 -11.50 -31.74
C VAL A 66 1.23 -12.83 -30.97
N ARG A 67 1.10 -13.94 -31.69
CA ARG A 67 1.13 -15.31 -31.11
C ARG A 67 2.49 -15.68 -30.51
N GLY A 68 3.39 -14.73 -30.33
CA GLY A 68 4.64 -14.80 -29.59
C GLY A 68 4.60 -13.78 -28.46
N ARG A 69 4.89 -14.28 -27.24
CA ARG A 69 5.09 -13.58 -25.96
C ARG A 69 4.39 -12.23 -25.80
N ALA A 70 3.33 -12.22 -24.98
CA ALA A 70 2.95 -11.00 -24.30
C ALA A 70 4.12 -10.58 -23.41
N ASP A 71 4.76 -9.45 -23.75
CA ASP A 71 5.97 -8.99 -23.09
C ASP A 71 5.59 -8.21 -21.83
N ALA A 72 5.66 -8.93 -20.70
CA ALA A 72 5.69 -8.44 -19.32
C ALA A 72 4.37 -7.95 -18.70
N LEU A 73 3.51 -8.89 -18.31
CA LEU A 73 2.75 -8.74 -17.06
C LEU A 73 3.14 -9.84 -16.08
N PHE A 74 3.31 -9.45 -14.82
CA PHE A 74 3.64 -10.33 -13.69
C PHE A 74 2.53 -10.16 -12.66
N GLY A 75 1.57 -11.08 -12.54
CA GLY A 75 0.49 -10.96 -11.52
C GLY A 75 -0.23 -9.60 -11.53
N SER A 76 0.12 -8.72 -10.58
CA SER A 76 -0.35 -7.33 -10.40
C SER A 76 0.53 -6.22 -11.01
N LEU A 77 1.64 -6.55 -11.67
CA LEU A 77 2.54 -5.61 -12.34
C LEU A 77 2.35 -5.65 -13.87
N VAL A 78 2.13 -4.48 -14.45
CA VAL A 78 2.03 -4.23 -15.90
C VAL A 78 3.25 -3.41 -16.31
N VAL A 79 4.10 -3.90 -17.21
CA VAL A 79 5.26 -3.12 -17.68
C VAL A 79 5.19 -2.89 -19.18
N GLU A 80 5.19 -1.63 -19.58
CA GLU A 80 5.28 -1.23 -20.99
C GLU A 80 6.71 -0.76 -21.28
N PHE A 81 7.34 -1.40 -22.27
CA PHE A 81 8.69 -1.06 -22.71
C PHE A 81 8.66 -0.16 -23.93
N GLU A 82 9.37 0.95 -23.86
CA GLU A 82 9.59 1.85 -24.99
C GLU A 82 11.07 1.80 -25.42
N SER A 83 11.33 2.16 -26.68
CA SER A 83 12.69 2.23 -27.21
C SER A 83 13.54 3.33 -26.55
N VAL A 84 12.87 4.38 -26.07
CA VAL A 84 13.36 5.51 -25.28
C VAL A 84 12.18 6.06 -24.47
N LEU A 85 12.42 6.63 -23.29
CA LEU A 85 11.35 7.21 -22.46
C LEU A 85 11.39 8.74 -22.45
N ASP A 86 11.19 9.36 -23.61
CA ASP A 86 10.89 10.79 -23.71
C ASP A 86 9.39 11.05 -23.51
N LYS A 87 8.96 12.33 -23.52
CA LYS A 87 7.57 12.69 -23.24
C LYS A 87 6.56 12.04 -24.21
N ALA A 88 6.91 11.92 -25.49
CA ALA A 88 5.99 11.36 -26.49
C ALA A 88 5.84 9.84 -26.30
N HIS A 89 6.95 9.15 -26.02
CA HIS A 89 6.93 7.70 -25.75
C HIS A 89 6.28 7.40 -24.40
N GLU A 90 6.48 8.23 -23.39
CA GLU A 90 5.80 8.11 -22.10
C GLU A 90 4.28 8.25 -22.25
N ASP A 91 3.80 9.24 -23.02
CA ASP A 91 2.36 9.42 -23.27
C ASP A 91 1.76 8.23 -24.04
N LYS A 92 2.50 7.67 -25.01
CA LYS A 92 2.13 6.43 -25.72
C LYS A 92 2.07 5.22 -24.78
N ALA A 93 3.10 5.03 -23.95
CA ALA A 93 3.15 3.96 -22.98
C ALA A 93 2.00 4.06 -21.98
N ARG A 94 1.67 5.28 -21.52
CA ARG A 94 0.55 5.55 -20.61
C ARG A 94 -0.79 5.16 -21.24
N GLU A 95 -1.00 5.43 -22.53
CA GLU A 95 -2.19 4.98 -23.27
C GLU A 95 -2.26 3.43 -23.31
N GLN A 96 -1.15 2.76 -23.61
CA GLN A 96 -1.07 1.29 -23.66
C GLN A 96 -1.32 0.66 -22.28
N LEU A 97 -0.67 1.17 -21.23
CA LEU A 97 -0.87 0.74 -19.85
C LEU A 97 -2.34 0.86 -19.43
N SER A 98 -3.01 1.97 -19.80
CA SER A 98 -4.42 2.17 -19.50
C SER A 98 -5.31 1.09 -20.15
N LYS A 99 -4.99 0.69 -21.39
CA LYS A 99 -5.70 -0.41 -22.09
C LYS A 99 -5.50 -1.76 -21.38
N TYR A 100 -4.28 -2.06 -20.92
CA TYR A 100 -4.02 -3.28 -20.14
C TYR A 100 -4.78 -3.30 -18.82
N VAL A 101 -4.80 -2.19 -18.08
CA VAL A 101 -5.54 -2.05 -16.82
C VAL A 101 -7.04 -2.30 -17.04
N VAL A 102 -7.64 -1.67 -18.06
CA VAL A 102 -9.06 -1.91 -18.42
C VAL A 102 -9.32 -3.39 -18.69
N ALA A 103 -8.45 -4.04 -19.48
CA ALA A 103 -8.61 -5.44 -19.84
C ALA A 103 -8.56 -6.34 -18.60
N ILE A 104 -7.60 -6.12 -17.69
CA ILE A 104 -7.45 -6.91 -16.46
C ILE A 104 -8.64 -6.71 -15.53
N TRP A 105 -9.02 -5.47 -15.25
CA TRP A 105 -10.16 -5.18 -14.36
C TRP A 105 -11.49 -5.66 -14.93
N SER A 106 -11.65 -5.65 -16.26
CA SER A 106 -12.84 -6.21 -16.90
C SER A 106 -12.87 -7.74 -16.80
N ALA A 107 -11.72 -8.41 -16.94
CA ALA A 107 -11.62 -9.85 -16.74
C ALA A 107 -11.89 -10.25 -15.28
N GLN A 108 -11.37 -9.50 -14.29
CA GLN A 108 -11.68 -9.70 -12.87
C GLN A 108 -13.18 -9.53 -12.59
N ALA A 109 -13.80 -8.50 -13.16
CA ALA A 109 -15.23 -8.25 -12.99
C ALA A 109 -16.10 -9.41 -13.55
N ASP A 110 -15.75 -9.98 -14.71
CA ASP A 110 -16.47 -11.12 -15.29
C ASP A 110 -16.30 -12.41 -14.48
N LEU A 111 -15.21 -12.53 -13.71
CA LEU A 111 -15.00 -13.61 -12.73
C LEU A 111 -15.66 -13.34 -11.37
N GLY A 112 -16.35 -12.20 -11.21
CA GLY A 112 -16.94 -11.79 -9.94
C GLY A 112 -15.91 -11.38 -8.88
N GLN A 113 -14.66 -11.16 -9.27
CA GLN A 113 -13.59 -10.75 -8.36
C GLN A 113 -13.62 -9.23 -8.14
N PRO A 114 -13.23 -8.75 -6.95
CA PRO A 114 -12.96 -7.33 -6.76
C PRO A 114 -11.80 -6.89 -7.66
N ARG A 115 -11.72 -5.59 -7.92
CA ARG A 115 -10.58 -5.05 -8.69
C ARG A 115 -9.32 -5.18 -7.86
N GLY A 116 -8.39 -5.98 -8.35
CA GLY A 116 -7.08 -6.13 -7.75
C GLY A 116 -6.25 -4.86 -7.95
N ARG A 117 -5.37 -4.60 -6.97
CA ARG A 117 -4.31 -3.60 -7.11
C ARG A 117 -3.47 -3.92 -8.34
N LEU A 118 -3.17 -2.90 -9.13
CA LEU A 118 -2.20 -2.99 -10.21
C LEU A 118 -1.08 -1.97 -9.96
N THR A 119 0.12 -2.30 -10.41
CA THR A 119 1.22 -1.36 -10.59
C THR A 119 1.53 -1.33 -12.08
N ALA A 120 1.49 -0.15 -12.68
CA ALA A 120 1.81 0.02 -14.09
C ALA A 120 3.17 0.72 -14.20
N VAL A 121 4.04 0.28 -15.11
CA VAL A 121 5.39 0.84 -15.24
C VAL A 121 5.67 1.10 -16.71
N ALA A 122 5.98 2.35 -17.05
CA ALA A 122 6.55 2.70 -18.35
C ALA A 122 8.07 2.78 -18.22
N THR A 123 8.82 2.13 -19.11
CA THR A 123 10.28 2.11 -19.01
C THR A 123 11.00 1.89 -20.33
N ASP A 124 12.21 2.42 -20.46
CA ASP A 124 13.16 1.98 -21.49
C ASP A 124 14.20 0.97 -20.95
N GLY A 125 14.01 0.50 -19.71
CA GLY A 125 14.95 -0.34 -18.97
C GLY A 125 16.02 0.44 -18.20
N VAL A 126 16.12 1.76 -18.35
CA VAL A 126 17.01 2.60 -17.53
C VAL A 126 16.19 3.60 -16.73
N VAL A 127 15.29 4.32 -17.39
CA VAL A 127 14.32 5.21 -16.76
C VAL A 127 13.04 4.44 -16.55
N PHE A 128 12.46 4.56 -15.35
CA PHE A 128 11.21 3.94 -14.95
C PHE A 128 10.27 5.02 -14.47
N VAL A 129 9.03 5.00 -14.97
CA VAL A 129 7.92 5.77 -14.42
C VAL A 129 6.88 4.78 -13.95
N VAL A 130 6.63 4.80 -12.65
CA VAL A 130 5.68 3.92 -11.98
C VAL A 130 4.37 4.67 -11.84
N TYR A 131 3.28 3.98 -12.12
CA TYR A 131 1.91 4.46 -12.01
C TYR A 131 1.09 3.55 -11.12
N SER A 132 0.22 4.16 -10.31
CA SER A 132 -0.87 3.47 -9.62
C SER A 132 -2.16 3.68 -10.40
N PRO A 133 -2.73 2.64 -11.02
CA PRO A 133 -4.01 2.75 -11.69
C PRO A 133 -5.15 2.94 -10.70
N ARG A 134 -6.00 3.93 -10.95
CA ARG A 134 -7.24 4.21 -10.22
C ARG A 134 -8.44 4.09 -11.16
N SER A 135 -9.57 3.70 -10.61
CA SER A 135 -10.85 3.73 -11.32
C SER A 135 -11.76 4.81 -10.74
N LEU A 136 -12.44 5.55 -11.60
CA LEU A 136 -13.49 6.49 -11.21
C LEU A 136 -14.81 5.83 -10.80
N VAL A 137 -14.95 4.51 -11.03
CA VAL A 137 -16.09 3.71 -10.60
C VAL A 137 -15.63 2.68 -9.57
N SER A 138 -16.51 2.16 -8.72
CA SER A 138 -16.13 1.24 -7.63
C SER A 138 -16.37 -0.24 -7.93
N ARG A 139 -17.27 -0.59 -8.86
CA ARG A 139 -17.58 -1.99 -9.23
C ARG A 139 -17.85 -2.15 -10.73
N GLY A 140 -17.71 -3.38 -11.22
CA GLY A 140 -18.02 -3.77 -12.60
C GLY A 140 -16.89 -3.46 -13.61
N PRO A 141 -17.14 -3.70 -14.91
CA PRO A 141 -16.19 -3.38 -15.97
C PRO A 141 -15.91 -1.87 -16.01
N VAL A 142 -14.71 -1.49 -16.47
CA VAL A 142 -14.22 -0.10 -16.46
C VAL A 142 -13.97 0.34 -17.90
N ALA A 143 -14.41 1.56 -18.26
CA ALA A 143 -14.08 2.16 -19.54
C ALA A 143 -12.70 2.85 -19.49
N LEU A 144 -12.05 3.05 -20.63
CA LEU A 144 -10.70 3.63 -20.70
C LEU A 144 -10.64 5.03 -20.08
N GLU A 145 -11.68 5.83 -20.29
CA GLU A 145 -11.80 7.20 -19.79
C GLU A 145 -12.01 7.25 -18.26
N GLN A 146 -12.34 6.10 -17.66
CA GLN A 146 -12.53 5.95 -16.23
C GLN A 146 -11.28 5.43 -15.51
N VAL A 147 -10.20 5.14 -16.25
CA VAL A 147 -8.90 4.76 -15.69
C VAL A 147 -8.01 5.99 -15.60
N ILE A 148 -7.48 6.23 -14.41
CA ILE A 148 -6.48 7.26 -14.17
C ILE A 148 -5.18 6.57 -13.78
N LEU A 149 -4.11 6.85 -14.51
CA LEU A 149 -2.75 6.47 -14.12
C LEU A 149 -2.12 7.62 -13.33
N GLU A 150 -2.06 7.47 -12.01
CA GLU A 150 -1.40 8.41 -11.12
C GLU A 150 0.10 8.10 -11.10
N GLU A 151 0.96 9.05 -11.50
CA GLU A 151 2.41 8.85 -11.41
C GLU A 151 2.79 8.80 -9.94
N VAL A 152 3.39 7.69 -9.55
CA VAL A 152 3.72 7.42 -8.16
C VAL A 152 5.23 7.47 -7.88
N ASP A 153 6.04 7.13 -8.87
CA ASP A 153 7.49 7.25 -8.74
C ASP A 153 8.13 7.39 -10.12
N ARG A 154 9.30 8.04 -10.15
CA ARG A 154 10.11 8.17 -11.36
C ARG A 154 11.56 8.07 -10.97
N VAL A 155 12.29 7.18 -11.65
CA VAL A 155 13.70 7.01 -11.38
C VAL A 155 14.51 6.68 -12.63
N ASP A 156 15.70 7.25 -12.72
CA ASP A 156 16.79 6.72 -13.54
C ASP A 156 17.59 5.75 -12.67
N ILE A 157 17.44 4.46 -12.91
CA ILE A 157 18.10 3.42 -12.10
C ILE A 157 19.62 3.49 -12.19
N SER A 158 20.17 4.08 -13.27
CA SER A 158 21.61 4.26 -13.43
C SER A 158 22.20 5.39 -12.58
N SER A 159 21.34 6.25 -12.04
CA SER A 159 21.72 7.33 -11.10
C SER A 159 21.72 6.88 -9.63
N LEU A 160 21.10 5.75 -9.32
CA LEU A 160 20.99 5.23 -7.96
C LEU A 160 22.26 4.51 -7.50
N LYS A 161 22.50 4.51 -6.18
CA LYS A 161 23.45 3.56 -5.58
C LYS A 161 22.87 2.15 -5.67
N ALA A 162 23.74 1.15 -5.69
CA ALA A 162 23.33 -0.25 -5.82
C ALA A 162 22.34 -0.69 -4.71
N GLU A 163 22.53 -0.25 -3.47
CA GLU A 163 21.61 -0.59 -2.37
C GLU A 163 20.22 -0.01 -2.59
N ASP A 164 20.15 1.26 -3.01
CA ASP A 164 18.89 1.95 -3.30
C ASP A 164 18.17 1.34 -4.50
N ALA A 165 18.91 1.02 -5.57
CA ALA A 165 18.36 0.35 -6.75
C ALA A 165 17.81 -1.04 -6.42
N TYR A 166 18.48 -1.80 -5.55
CA TYR A 166 17.99 -3.10 -5.09
C TYR A 166 16.67 -2.97 -4.32
N VAL A 167 16.60 -2.02 -3.38
CA VAL A 167 15.39 -1.75 -2.59
C VAL A 167 14.25 -1.30 -3.51
N TRP A 168 14.54 -0.43 -4.46
CA TRP A 168 13.57 0.08 -5.43
C TRP A 168 12.99 -1.03 -6.31
N LEU A 169 13.85 -1.87 -6.91
CA LEU A 169 13.41 -3.02 -7.72
C LEU A 169 12.61 -4.02 -6.90
N LYS A 170 13.04 -4.28 -5.66
CA LYS A 170 12.29 -5.15 -4.76
C LYS A 170 10.88 -4.60 -4.51
N ARG A 171 10.75 -3.30 -4.26
CA ARG A 171 9.47 -2.62 -3.98
C ARG A 171 8.53 -2.66 -5.19
N TYR A 172 8.95 -2.18 -6.35
CA TYR A 172 8.05 -1.93 -7.49
C TYR A 172 8.01 -3.03 -8.53
N ILE A 173 9.00 -3.92 -8.55
CA ILE A 173 9.03 -5.01 -9.51
C ILE A 173 8.69 -6.32 -8.81
N ILE A 174 9.34 -6.66 -7.70
CA ILE A 174 9.12 -7.95 -7.06
C ILE A 174 7.85 -7.97 -6.23
N THR A 175 7.68 -7.04 -5.31
CA THR A 175 6.48 -7.03 -4.47
C THR A 175 5.23 -6.78 -5.30
N ALA A 176 5.30 -5.89 -6.30
CA ALA A 176 4.19 -5.65 -7.21
C ALA A 176 3.91 -6.83 -8.17
N ALA A 177 4.89 -7.70 -8.45
CA ALA A 177 4.72 -8.88 -9.29
C ALA A 177 4.16 -10.10 -8.54
N GLY A 178 4.26 -10.13 -7.20
CA GLY A 178 3.79 -11.23 -6.39
C GLY A 178 2.26 -11.31 -6.30
N GLU A 179 1.74 -12.50 -6.01
CA GLU A 179 0.36 -12.63 -5.53
C GLU A 179 0.29 -11.98 -4.15
N LEU A 180 -0.47 -10.88 -4.05
CA LEU A 180 -0.76 -10.26 -2.76
C LEU A 180 -1.53 -11.24 -1.90
N ARG A 181 -1.13 -11.34 -0.64
CA ARG A 181 -1.83 -12.21 0.31
C ARG A 181 -3.09 -11.51 0.80
N PRO A 182 -4.24 -12.20 0.87
CA PRO A 182 -5.38 -11.71 1.64
C PRO A 182 -4.94 -11.37 3.08
N VAL A 183 -5.62 -10.42 3.71
CA VAL A 183 -5.30 -10.07 5.10
C VAL A 183 -5.91 -11.10 6.04
N ASP A 184 -5.08 -12.01 6.55
CA ASP A 184 -5.41 -12.88 7.68
C ASP A 184 -5.10 -12.14 9.00
N PRO A 185 -6.06 -11.95 9.92
CA PRO A 185 -5.84 -11.20 11.17
C PRO A 185 -4.69 -11.73 12.03
N ASP A 186 -4.53 -13.05 12.14
CA ASP A 186 -3.47 -13.66 12.96
C ASP A 186 -2.08 -13.47 12.33
N GLU A 187 -1.95 -13.65 11.01
CA GLU A 187 -0.70 -13.38 10.29
C GLU A 187 -0.33 -11.90 10.36
N PHE A 188 -1.31 -11.02 10.16
CA PHE A 188 -1.12 -9.58 10.20
C PHE A 188 -0.69 -9.13 11.61
N ALA A 189 -1.33 -9.66 12.67
CA ALA A 189 -0.91 -9.41 14.05
C ALA A 189 0.50 -9.94 14.36
N ARG A 190 0.92 -11.07 13.78
CA ARG A 190 2.31 -11.54 13.90
C ARG A 190 3.32 -10.60 13.23
N GLU A 191 2.94 -9.99 12.11
CA GLU A 191 3.83 -9.12 11.33
C GLU A 191 3.91 -7.69 11.85
N PHE A 192 2.78 -7.12 12.31
CA PHE A 192 2.67 -5.73 12.75
C PHE A 192 2.43 -5.56 14.26
N GLY A 193 2.05 -6.62 14.96
CA GLY A 193 1.80 -6.57 16.41
C GLY A 193 3.07 -6.40 17.25
N VAL A 194 2.87 -6.26 18.56
CA VAL A 194 3.94 -6.05 19.53
C VAL A 194 4.99 -7.16 19.47
N GLY A 195 6.26 -6.78 19.48
CA GLY A 195 7.39 -7.71 19.43
C GLY A 195 7.81 -8.13 18.01
N SER A 196 6.98 -7.85 16.99
CA SER A 196 7.34 -8.07 15.59
C SER A 196 8.55 -7.24 15.17
N ARG A 197 9.15 -7.61 14.03
CA ARG A 197 10.24 -6.81 13.46
C ARG A 197 9.74 -5.43 13.02
N VAL A 198 8.55 -5.36 12.41
CA VAL A 198 7.97 -4.09 11.96
C VAL A 198 7.78 -3.17 13.15
N PHE A 199 7.10 -3.65 14.18
CA PHE A 199 6.86 -2.89 15.41
C PHE A 199 8.15 -2.36 16.05
N ARG A 200 9.15 -3.23 16.30
CA ARG A 200 10.38 -2.83 17.00
C ARG A 200 11.18 -1.77 16.24
N GLU A 201 11.30 -1.92 14.93
CA GLU A 201 12.05 -0.94 14.13
C GLU A 201 11.28 0.38 13.98
N THR A 202 9.95 0.32 13.85
CA THR A 202 9.13 1.53 13.83
C THR A 202 9.15 2.27 15.16
N ILE A 203 9.02 1.57 16.30
CA ILE A 203 9.05 2.21 17.63
C ILE A 203 10.37 2.92 17.88
N LYS A 204 11.52 2.33 17.54
CA LYS A 204 12.82 3.02 17.65
C LYS A 204 12.86 4.33 16.87
N LYS A 205 12.27 4.35 15.67
CA LYS A 205 12.17 5.58 14.85
C LYS A 205 11.24 6.59 15.50
N LEU A 206 10.09 6.15 16.00
CA LEU A 206 9.14 7.01 16.71
C LEU A 206 9.74 7.59 17.99
N GLU A 207 10.50 6.83 18.77
CA GLU A 207 11.23 7.31 19.95
C GLU A 207 12.22 8.42 19.58
N ALA A 208 13.02 8.20 18.54
CA ALA A 208 13.97 9.20 18.05
C ALA A 208 13.27 10.46 17.52
N GLY A 209 12.17 10.29 16.77
CA GLY A 209 11.37 11.40 16.25
C GLY A 209 10.68 12.18 17.36
N TRP A 210 10.12 11.50 18.36
CA TRP A 210 9.47 12.13 19.51
C TRP A 210 10.46 12.95 20.33
N GLY A 211 11.68 12.45 20.54
CA GLY A 211 12.73 13.22 21.19
C GLY A 211 12.99 14.59 20.56
N LYS A 212 12.74 14.74 19.24
CA LYS A 212 12.83 16.02 18.52
C LYS A 212 11.53 16.81 18.52
N ALA A 213 10.40 16.15 18.30
CA ALA A 213 9.09 16.79 18.16
C ALA A 213 8.47 17.22 19.49
N LYS A 214 8.89 16.62 20.62
CA LYS A 214 8.25 16.76 21.92
C LYS A 214 8.12 18.20 22.39
N ALA A 215 9.15 19.02 22.23
CA ALA A 215 9.12 20.42 22.68
C ALA A 215 7.98 21.20 22.01
N ASP A 216 7.77 20.97 20.71
CA ASP A 216 6.78 21.67 19.90
C ASP A 216 5.40 20.98 19.91
N SER A 217 5.32 19.73 20.38
CA SER A 217 4.13 18.88 20.32
C SER A 217 3.65 18.38 21.69
N ILE A 218 4.17 18.93 22.79
CA ILE A 218 3.86 18.46 24.16
C ILE A 218 2.36 18.52 24.47
N ALA A 219 1.66 19.53 23.94
CA ALA A 219 0.22 19.69 24.14
C ALA A 219 -0.58 18.49 23.62
N LEU A 220 -0.13 17.82 22.54
CA LEU A 220 -0.78 16.61 22.01
C LEU A 220 -0.67 15.45 23.02
N TYR A 221 0.51 15.28 23.62
CA TYR A 221 0.74 14.28 24.66
C TYR A 221 -0.10 14.56 25.92
N GLU A 222 -0.13 15.82 26.37
CA GLU A 222 -0.90 16.20 27.55
C GLU A 222 -2.41 16.01 27.36
N GLN A 223 -2.93 16.33 26.17
CA GLN A 223 -4.32 16.08 25.83
C GLN A 223 -4.62 14.58 25.76
N TRP A 224 -3.74 13.80 25.13
CA TRP A 224 -3.86 12.34 25.10
C TRP A 224 -3.89 11.74 26.50
N ASP A 225 -2.94 12.12 27.36
CA ASP A 225 -2.84 11.62 28.73
C ASP A 225 -4.03 12.06 29.59
N SER A 226 -4.58 13.26 29.34
CA SER A 226 -5.83 13.72 29.98
C SER A 226 -7.03 12.85 29.58
N HIS A 227 -7.21 12.59 28.28
CA HIS A 227 -8.28 11.71 27.79
C HIS A 227 -8.12 10.28 28.33
N LEU A 228 -6.89 9.77 28.34
CA LEU A 228 -6.58 8.45 28.87
C LEU A 228 -6.93 8.38 30.36
N ARG A 229 -6.59 9.40 31.15
CA ARG A 229 -6.95 9.47 32.57
C ARG A 229 -8.46 9.45 32.82
N ILE A 230 -9.25 10.06 31.94
CA ILE A 230 -10.72 10.03 32.04
C ILE A 230 -11.24 8.62 31.80
N VAL A 231 -10.74 7.94 30.77
CA VAL A 231 -11.15 6.57 30.41
C VAL A 231 -10.69 5.56 31.47
N TYR A 232 -9.45 5.67 31.92
CA TYR A 232 -8.83 4.72 32.86
C TYR A 232 -9.11 5.02 34.32
N GLY A 233 -9.72 6.17 34.63
CA GLY A 233 -9.95 6.64 36.00
C GLY A 233 -8.68 6.86 36.82
N SER A 234 -7.50 6.74 36.21
CA SER A 234 -6.20 6.76 36.87
C SER A 234 -5.08 7.22 35.92
N ALA A 235 -3.96 7.69 36.49
CA ALA A 235 -2.80 8.13 35.72
C ALA A 235 -1.97 6.94 35.26
N VAL A 236 -2.25 6.45 34.05
CA VAL A 236 -1.53 5.35 33.39
C VAL A 236 -0.67 5.81 32.21
N GLY A 237 -0.73 7.09 31.85
CA GLY A 237 -0.01 7.62 30.70
C GLY A 237 1.50 7.52 30.87
N SER A 238 2.16 7.04 29.82
CA SER A 238 3.60 7.03 29.68
C SER A 238 3.96 7.37 28.24
N GLU A 239 5.17 7.91 28.03
CA GLU A 239 5.67 8.16 26.68
C GLU A 239 5.74 6.86 25.87
N GLU A 240 6.09 5.74 26.51
CA GLU A 240 6.07 4.43 25.85
C GLU A 240 4.68 4.08 25.31
N LEU A 241 3.64 4.20 26.14
CA LEU A 241 2.27 3.92 25.73
C LEU A 241 1.77 4.89 24.66
N TYR A 242 2.13 6.17 24.76
CA TYR A 242 1.83 7.18 23.75
C TYR A 242 2.45 6.82 22.38
N LEU A 243 3.69 6.34 22.37
CA LEU A 243 4.36 5.90 21.13
C LEU A 243 3.74 4.60 20.58
N ARG A 244 3.27 3.69 21.43
CA ARG A 244 2.48 2.52 20.99
C ARG A 244 1.16 2.94 20.33
N HIS A 245 0.44 3.89 20.90
CA HIS A 245 -0.78 4.42 20.29
C HIS A 245 -0.48 5.21 19.00
N THR A 246 0.63 5.95 18.97
CA THR A 246 1.12 6.63 17.76
C THR A 246 1.42 5.63 16.63
N TYR A 247 2.06 4.51 16.96
CA TYR A 247 2.29 3.41 16.02
C TYR A 247 0.99 2.89 15.42
N LEU A 248 0.01 2.58 16.27
CA LEU A 248 -1.27 2.05 15.84
C LEU A 248 -2.04 3.04 14.96
N ALA A 249 -2.12 4.30 15.38
CA ALA A 249 -2.78 5.34 14.60
C ALA A 249 -2.12 5.50 13.22
N THR A 250 -0.78 5.44 13.16
CA THR A 250 -0.04 5.52 11.91
C THR A 250 -0.32 4.31 11.00
N LEU A 251 -0.30 3.09 11.56
CA LEU A 251 -0.65 1.87 10.84
C LEU A 251 -2.09 1.94 10.29
N ALA A 252 -3.05 2.37 11.13
CA ALA A 252 -4.45 2.52 10.74
C ALA A 252 -4.62 3.51 9.59
N LYS A 253 -3.99 4.69 9.65
CA LYS A 253 -4.00 5.69 8.56
C LYS A 253 -3.54 5.09 7.24
N LEU A 254 -2.44 4.33 7.26
CA LEU A 254 -1.86 3.71 6.06
C LEU A 254 -2.75 2.60 5.49
N VAL A 255 -3.32 1.76 6.36
CA VAL A 255 -4.24 0.69 5.98
C VAL A 255 -5.52 1.29 5.39
N VAL A 256 -6.11 2.29 6.03
CA VAL A 256 -7.34 2.95 5.53
C VAL A 256 -7.08 3.66 4.20
N TYR A 257 -5.98 4.41 4.09
CA TYR A 257 -5.57 4.99 2.81
C TYR A 257 -5.49 3.90 1.73
N SER A 258 -4.87 2.77 2.03
CA SER A 258 -4.73 1.69 1.05
C SER A 258 -6.06 1.07 0.67
N ALA A 259 -6.88 0.67 1.65
CA ALA A 259 -8.18 0.07 1.44
C ALA A 259 -9.09 0.98 0.60
N TYR A 260 -9.19 2.25 0.96
CA TYR A 260 -10.06 3.21 0.28
C TYR A 260 -9.61 3.51 -1.14
N SER A 261 -8.30 3.46 -1.37
CA SER A 261 -7.72 3.79 -2.66
C SER A 261 -7.68 2.57 -3.62
N GLY A 262 -8.11 1.39 -3.19
CA GLY A 262 -8.08 0.17 -4.02
C GLY A 262 -6.76 -0.59 -3.93
N GLY A 263 -6.14 -0.58 -2.75
CA GLY A 263 -4.93 -1.32 -2.42
C GLY A 263 -3.63 -0.58 -2.71
N ALA A 264 -3.67 0.70 -3.12
CA ALA A 264 -2.42 1.44 -3.33
C ALA A 264 -1.71 1.72 -2.00
N LEU A 265 -0.40 1.92 -2.07
CA LEU A 265 0.40 2.33 -0.92
C LEU A 265 1.07 3.65 -1.22
N PRO A 266 1.36 4.46 -0.20
CA PRO A 266 2.05 5.71 -0.43
C PRO A 266 3.41 5.48 -1.05
N VAL A 267 3.72 6.33 -2.00
CA VAL A 267 4.85 6.16 -2.92
C VAL A 267 5.90 7.24 -2.76
N SER A 268 5.46 8.43 -2.35
CA SER A 268 6.32 9.59 -2.12
C SER A 268 6.25 10.03 -0.67
N ARG A 269 7.30 10.76 -0.28
CA ARG A 269 7.36 11.41 1.02
C ARG A 269 6.23 12.43 1.21
N GLU A 270 5.89 13.17 0.16
CA GLU A 270 4.81 14.15 0.19
C GLU A 270 3.46 13.48 0.45
N GLU A 271 3.18 12.37 -0.23
CA GLU A 271 1.96 11.61 -0.02
C GLU A 271 1.89 11.00 1.38
N LEU A 272 3.00 10.48 1.91
CA LEU A 272 3.07 10.04 3.30
C LEU A 272 2.69 11.16 4.27
N VAL A 273 3.23 12.36 4.09
CA VAL A 273 2.88 13.53 4.91
C VAL A 273 1.38 13.81 4.83
N LYS A 274 0.81 13.81 3.62
CA LYS A 274 -0.63 14.04 3.41
C LYS A 274 -1.54 12.97 4.04
N ILE A 275 -1.07 11.73 4.14
CA ILE A 275 -1.78 10.66 4.85
C ILE A 275 -1.70 10.88 6.36
N LEU A 276 -0.51 11.21 6.87
CA LEU A 276 -0.25 11.37 8.29
C LEU A 276 -0.96 12.59 8.90
N ASP A 277 -1.01 13.70 8.16
CA ASP A 277 -1.74 14.92 8.53
C ASP A 277 -3.23 14.89 8.15
N GLY A 278 -3.64 13.85 7.41
CA GLY A 278 -5.02 13.60 7.02
C GLY A 278 -5.56 14.47 5.87
N SER A 279 -4.73 15.33 5.27
CA SER A 279 -5.12 16.16 4.13
C SER A 279 -5.60 15.36 2.92
N ILE A 280 -5.06 14.16 2.69
CA ILE A 280 -5.45 13.30 1.56
C ILE A 280 -6.93 12.89 1.63
N PHE A 281 -7.47 12.66 2.83
CA PHE A 281 -8.86 12.25 3.02
C PHE A 281 -9.83 13.40 2.73
N ARG A 282 -9.41 14.64 3.01
CA ARG A 282 -10.17 15.85 2.64
C ARG A 282 -10.24 16.04 1.14
N GLU A 283 -9.15 15.74 0.41
CA GLU A 283 -9.16 15.74 -1.06
C GLU A 283 -10.20 14.75 -1.61
N TRP A 284 -10.42 13.61 -0.91
CA TRP A 284 -11.46 12.64 -1.22
C TRP A 284 -12.86 13.01 -0.71
N ARG A 285 -13.04 14.23 -0.18
CA ARG A 285 -14.27 14.73 0.45
C ARG A 285 -14.72 13.93 1.67
N ILE A 286 -13.81 13.20 2.29
CA ILE A 286 -14.03 12.57 3.59
C ILE A 286 -13.62 13.60 4.65
N VAL A 287 -14.61 14.28 5.21
CA VAL A 287 -14.42 15.31 6.25
C VAL A 287 -14.57 14.69 7.65
N ASN A 288 -13.89 15.25 8.65
CA ASN A 288 -13.92 14.78 10.05
C ASN A 288 -13.47 13.32 10.28
N PHE A 289 -12.67 12.76 9.39
CA PHE A 289 -12.27 11.34 9.49
C PHE A 289 -10.94 11.17 10.24
N ILE A 290 -9.88 11.77 9.71
CA ILE A 290 -8.55 11.80 10.32
C ILE A 290 -8.03 13.21 10.07
N GLU A 291 -8.16 14.12 11.04
CA GLU A 291 -7.61 15.48 10.96
C GLU A 291 -6.27 15.55 11.75
N GLU A 292 -5.79 16.74 12.13
CA GLU A 292 -4.68 16.83 13.11
C GLU A 292 -5.13 16.24 14.45
N ASP A 293 -4.92 14.93 14.59
CA ASP A 293 -5.21 14.17 15.79
C ASP A 293 -4.10 14.28 16.84
N LEU A 294 -4.29 13.58 17.96
CA LEU A 294 -3.33 13.49 19.07
C LEU A 294 -1.97 12.87 18.64
N PHE A 295 -1.87 12.29 17.45
CA PHE A 295 -0.68 11.61 16.93
C PHE A 295 -0.11 12.32 15.69
N SER A 296 -0.62 13.51 15.37
CA SER A 296 -0.24 14.28 14.18
C SER A 296 1.22 14.71 14.16
N TRP A 297 1.94 14.71 15.29
CA TRP A 297 3.36 15.07 15.32
C TRP A 297 4.27 14.25 14.39
N VAL A 298 3.86 13.03 14.00
CA VAL A 298 4.65 12.09 13.19
C VAL A 298 5.11 12.68 11.85
N HIS A 299 4.28 13.49 11.18
CA HIS A 299 4.64 14.08 9.90
C HIS A 299 5.62 15.27 10.01
N ARG A 300 5.78 15.82 11.22
CA ARG A 300 6.58 17.04 11.47
C ARG A 300 8.08 16.78 11.56
N VAL A 301 8.49 15.52 11.61
CA VAL A 301 9.89 15.10 11.75
C VAL A 301 10.25 13.98 10.78
N ASP A 302 11.51 13.96 10.32
CA ASP A 302 11.99 12.98 9.34
C ASP A 302 11.83 11.54 9.83
N GLU A 303 12.20 11.27 11.09
CA GLU A 303 12.09 9.95 11.69
C GLU A 303 10.65 9.41 11.72
N GLY A 304 9.66 10.29 11.90
CA GLY A 304 8.26 9.90 11.92
C GLY A 304 7.75 9.53 10.52
N VAL A 305 8.16 10.28 9.50
CA VAL A 305 7.84 9.94 8.10
C VAL A 305 8.57 8.67 7.67
N GLU A 306 9.81 8.46 8.10
CA GLU A 306 10.53 7.20 7.88
C GLU A 306 9.86 6.00 8.59
N ALA A 307 9.33 6.21 9.79
CA ALA A 307 8.57 5.20 10.53
C ALA A 307 7.33 4.77 9.73
N ALA A 308 6.58 5.74 9.19
CA ALA A 308 5.43 5.47 8.33
C ALA A 308 5.83 4.76 7.02
N GLN A 309 6.92 5.18 6.37
CA GLN A 309 7.45 4.51 5.17
C GLN A 309 7.84 3.05 5.44
N PHE A 310 8.38 2.76 6.63
CA PHE A 310 8.74 1.40 7.02
C PHE A 310 7.50 0.52 7.22
N ILE A 311 6.46 1.03 7.89
CA ILE A 311 5.16 0.34 8.00
C ILE A 311 4.59 0.08 6.59
N ALA A 312 4.52 1.12 5.74
CA ALA A 312 4.00 1.01 4.38
C ALA A 312 4.76 -0.03 3.54
N SER A 313 6.06 -0.21 3.79
CA SER A 313 6.85 -1.26 3.15
C SER A 313 6.45 -2.66 3.59
N GLY A 314 6.12 -2.86 4.88
CA GLY A 314 5.56 -4.14 5.37
C GLY A 314 4.19 -4.43 4.74
N LEU A 315 3.36 -3.39 4.60
CA LEU A 315 2.03 -3.51 3.99
C LEU A 315 2.05 -3.91 2.50
N SER A 316 3.22 -3.81 1.84
CA SER A 316 3.34 -4.06 0.41
C SER A 316 3.02 -5.48 -0.04
N SER A 317 3.11 -6.48 0.85
CA SER A 317 2.78 -7.87 0.53
C SER A 317 1.30 -8.24 0.70
N TYR A 318 0.47 -7.34 1.22
CA TYR A 318 -0.93 -7.61 1.54
C TYR A 318 -1.90 -6.97 0.52
N ASP A 319 -3.00 -7.67 0.24
CA ASP A 319 -4.16 -7.10 -0.44
C ASP A 319 -5.05 -6.41 0.59
N LEU A 320 -4.74 -5.15 0.88
CA LEU A 320 -5.48 -4.34 1.85
C LEU A 320 -6.91 -3.99 1.41
N THR A 321 -7.34 -4.34 0.20
CA THR A 321 -8.77 -4.26 -0.17
C THR A 321 -9.61 -5.33 0.53
N THR A 322 -8.96 -6.37 1.06
CA THR A 322 -9.59 -7.46 1.82
C THR A 322 -9.54 -7.26 3.33
N VAL A 323 -8.99 -6.15 3.81
CA VAL A 323 -8.81 -5.90 5.25
C VAL A 323 -10.17 -5.85 5.97
N THR A 324 -10.27 -6.55 7.10
CA THR A 324 -11.43 -6.54 7.99
C THR A 324 -11.13 -5.80 9.30
N LEU A 325 -12.18 -5.43 10.05
CA LEU A 325 -12.04 -4.78 11.37
C LEU A 325 -11.25 -5.62 12.38
N ASP A 326 -11.34 -6.96 12.27
CA ASP A 326 -10.67 -7.91 13.19
C ASP A 326 -9.16 -7.74 13.25
N VAL A 327 -8.56 -7.27 12.16
CA VAL A 327 -7.11 -7.03 12.06
C VAL A 327 -6.64 -6.01 13.10
N PHE A 328 -7.44 -4.96 13.34
CA PHE A 328 -7.11 -3.95 14.34
C PHE A 328 -7.39 -4.43 15.75
N LYS A 329 -8.39 -5.29 15.94
CA LYS A 329 -8.72 -5.89 17.23
C LYS A 329 -7.56 -6.71 17.78
N GLU A 330 -6.99 -7.60 16.97
CA GLU A 330 -5.85 -8.43 17.38
C GLU A 330 -4.59 -7.58 17.69
N ILE A 331 -4.32 -6.55 16.88
CA ILE A 331 -3.18 -5.65 17.14
C ILE A 331 -3.42 -4.80 18.40
N TYR A 332 -4.62 -4.25 18.58
CA TYR A 332 -4.97 -3.42 19.74
C TYR A 332 -4.83 -4.22 21.04
N GLN A 333 -5.36 -5.44 21.05
CA GLN A 333 -5.24 -6.36 22.18
C GLN A 333 -3.78 -6.72 22.49
N GLY A 334 -2.89 -6.74 21.50
CA GLY A 334 -1.46 -6.94 21.74
C GLY A 334 -0.74 -5.71 22.30
N LEU A 335 -1.24 -4.50 22.01
CA LEU A 335 -0.60 -3.22 22.37
C LEU A 335 -0.92 -2.75 23.79
N VAL A 336 -2.13 -3.04 24.28
CA VAL A 336 -2.61 -2.64 25.61
C VAL A 336 -2.46 -3.80 26.61
N ASP A 337 -1.91 -3.50 27.78
CA ASP A 337 -1.64 -4.48 28.82
C ASP A 337 -2.94 -5.22 29.24
N PRO A 338 -2.93 -6.57 29.35
CA PRO A 338 -4.08 -7.34 29.86
C PRO A 338 -4.60 -6.85 31.22
N GLU A 339 -3.72 -6.40 32.11
CA GLU A 339 -4.10 -5.92 33.45
C GLU A 339 -4.88 -4.60 33.35
N ALA A 340 -4.43 -3.71 32.46
CA ALA A 340 -5.14 -2.49 32.13
C ALA A 340 -6.50 -2.75 31.48
N ARG A 341 -6.62 -3.73 30.57
CA ARG A 341 -7.91 -4.10 29.93
C ARG A 341 -8.92 -4.71 30.90
N HIS A 342 -8.45 -5.53 31.85
CA HIS A 342 -9.32 -6.19 32.82
C HIS A 342 -9.99 -5.19 33.76
N ASP A 343 -9.25 -4.15 34.18
CA ASP A 343 -9.75 -3.09 35.06
C ASP A 343 -10.74 -2.14 34.34
N LEU A 344 -10.72 -2.09 33.01
CA LEU A 344 -11.55 -1.20 32.17
C LEU A 344 -12.89 -1.80 31.73
N GLY A 345 -13.05 -3.13 31.79
CA GLY A 345 -14.22 -3.78 31.18
C GLY A 345 -14.29 -3.65 29.65
N GLU A 346 -13.17 -3.30 29.00
CA GLU A 346 -13.02 -3.19 27.55
C GLU A 346 -13.00 -4.59 26.91
N TYR A 347 -14.18 -5.21 26.86
CA TYR A 347 -14.42 -6.42 26.08
C TYR A 347 -15.07 -6.05 24.77
N TYR A 348 -14.53 -6.61 23.69
CA TYR A 348 -15.17 -6.52 22.39
C TYR A 348 -16.55 -7.17 22.45
N THR A 349 -17.59 -6.46 22.02
CA THR A 349 -18.93 -7.04 21.87
C THR A 349 -18.86 -8.10 20.78
N PRO A 350 -19.18 -9.39 21.06
CA PRO A 350 -19.15 -10.42 20.03
C PRO A 350 -20.09 -10.09 18.86
N ASP A 351 -19.66 -10.37 17.63
CA ASP A 351 -20.39 -9.97 16.41
C ASP A 351 -21.86 -10.41 16.42
N TRP A 352 -22.13 -11.65 16.85
CA TRP A 352 -23.49 -12.18 16.93
C TRP A 352 -24.39 -11.37 17.88
N LEU A 353 -23.81 -10.78 18.93
CA LEU A 353 -24.54 -9.97 19.91
C LEU A 353 -24.78 -8.57 19.35
N ALA A 354 -23.78 -7.99 18.68
CA ALA A 354 -23.90 -6.71 18.00
C ALA A 354 -24.97 -6.78 16.89
N GLU A 355 -24.94 -7.82 16.05
CA GLU A 355 -25.94 -8.07 15.00
C GLU A 355 -27.35 -8.19 15.58
N MET A 356 -27.51 -8.93 16.68
CA MET A 356 -28.80 -9.08 17.36
C MET A 356 -29.32 -7.73 17.89
N ILE A 357 -28.47 -6.94 18.56
CA ILE A 357 -28.84 -5.61 19.09
C ILE A 357 -29.23 -4.67 17.95
N VAL A 358 -28.46 -4.61 16.86
CA VAL A 358 -28.76 -3.75 15.71
C VAL A 358 -30.07 -4.18 15.04
N GLY A 359 -30.26 -5.49 14.84
CA GLY A 359 -31.49 -6.04 14.27
C GLY A 359 -32.73 -5.70 15.08
N ASP A 360 -32.63 -5.74 16.41
CA ASP A 360 -33.75 -5.47 17.32
C ASP A 360 -34.00 -3.97 17.54
N VAL A 361 -32.96 -3.14 17.61
CA VAL A 361 -33.04 -1.73 18.05
C VAL A 361 -33.07 -0.73 16.88
N VAL A 362 -32.33 -0.98 15.81
CA VAL A 362 -32.17 -0.04 14.69
C VAL A 362 -33.13 -0.36 13.54
N GLY A 363 -33.30 -1.64 13.19
CA GLY A 363 -34.15 -2.07 12.07
C GLY A 363 -33.71 -1.50 10.71
N ASP A 364 -34.66 -1.38 9.76
CA ASP A 364 -34.36 -1.09 8.35
C ASP A 364 -34.38 0.42 7.97
N ASN A 365 -34.46 1.35 8.92
CA ASN A 365 -34.57 2.79 8.60
C ASN A 365 -33.19 3.46 8.41
N PRO A 366 -32.81 3.85 7.18
CA PRO A 366 -31.49 4.41 6.91
C PRO A 366 -31.30 5.85 7.41
N TYR A 367 -32.36 6.52 7.89
CA TYR A 367 -32.30 7.90 8.40
C TYR A 367 -32.30 7.97 9.94
N GLN A 368 -32.27 6.83 10.62
CA GLN A 368 -32.27 6.79 12.08
C GLN A 368 -30.92 7.26 12.62
N SER A 369 -30.95 8.11 13.64
CA SER A 369 -29.75 8.48 14.40
C SER A 369 -29.54 7.47 15.52
N VAL A 370 -28.33 6.92 15.63
CA VAL A 370 -27.93 5.97 16.67
C VAL A 370 -26.82 6.59 17.49
N LEU A 371 -26.91 6.46 18.82
CA LEU A 371 -25.87 6.88 19.74
C LEU A 371 -25.45 5.68 20.58
N ASP A 372 -24.19 5.28 20.44
CA ASP A 372 -23.54 4.39 21.38
C ASP A 372 -22.56 5.21 22.22
N PRO A 373 -22.90 5.53 23.49
CA PRO A 373 -22.08 6.39 24.34
C PRO A 373 -20.85 5.68 24.91
N ALA A 374 -20.66 4.38 24.64
CA ALA A 374 -19.53 3.58 25.07
C ALA A 374 -19.07 2.65 23.94
N CYS A 375 -19.02 3.17 22.71
CA CYS A 375 -18.95 2.38 21.48
C CYS A 375 -17.68 1.53 21.30
N GLY A 376 -16.64 1.74 22.11
CA GLY A 376 -15.39 1.01 21.99
C GLY A 376 -14.81 1.11 20.57
N SER A 377 -14.29 0.00 20.07
CA SER A 377 -13.61 -0.16 18.77
C SER A 377 -14.47 -0.78 17.68
#